data_AF-A0A914TB79-F1
#
_entry.id   AF-A0A914TB79-F1
#
_cell.length_a   1.000
_cell.length_b   1.000
_cell.length_c   1.000
_cell.angle_alpha   90.00
_cell.angle_beta   90.00
_cell.angle_gamma   90.00
#
_symmetry.space_group_name_H-M   'P 1'
#
loop_
_entity.id
_entity.type
_entity.pdbx_description
1 polymer ?
#
loop_
_entity_poly.entity_id
_entity_poly.type
_entity_poly.pdbx_seq_one_letter_code
_entity_poly.pdbx_strand_id
1 'polypeptide(L)'
;MVRFGFFIQICFLAIMTLTCAKEYKYAIDLAIEGSPSTFKCLYLKGYTTVFFEAYNPKNGGTLNPNLIPNMKNSAAAGLKMEAYVSPATADKTGAAQFDAAYNYMSASGFKVTNIWLK
;
A
#
# COMPACT_ATOMS: atom_id res chain seq x y z
N MET A 1 6.63 -49.37 -48.09
CA MET A 1 6.90 -48.32 -49.10
C MET A 1 5.86 -47.24 -48.92
N VAL A 2 6.34 -46.01 -48.71
CA VAL A 2 5.63 -44.83 -48.20
C VAL A 2 4.71 -44.21 -49.27
N ARG A 3 3.50 -43.78 -48.89
CA ARG A 3 2.83 -42.64 -49.55
C ARG A 3 2.19 -41.74 -48.49
N PHE A 4 2.93 -40.70 -48.14
CA PHE A 4 2.51 -39.52 -47.38
C PHE A 4 1.53 -38.71 -48.24
N GLY A 5 0.38 -38.33 -47.70
CA GLY A 5 -0.62 -37.53 -48.40
C GLY A 5 -1.49 -36.73 -47.45
N PHE A 6 -1.22 -35.42 -47.40
CA PHE A 6 -2.17 -34.34 -47.18
C PHE A 6 -3.10 -34.41 -45.96
N PHE A 7 -2.63 -33.91 -44.81
CA PHE A 7 -3.45 -33.07 -43.95
C PHE A 7 -2.56 -32.01 -43.32
N ILE A 8 -2.33 -30.91 -44.05
CA ILE A 8 -1.92 -29.63 -43.46
C ILE A 8 -3.17 -29.10 -42.75
N GLN A 9 -3.44 -29.67 -41.57
CA GLN A 9 -4.34 -29.06 -40.61
C GLN A 9 -3.59 -27.85 -40.08
N ILE A 10 -4.10 -26.69 -40.47
CA ILE A 10 -3.68 -25.37 -40.05
C ILE A 10 -3.69 -25.33 -38.52
N CYS A 11 -2.53 -25.58 -37.93
CA CYS A 11 -2.26 -25.32 -36.53
C CYS A 11 -1.98 -23.82 -36.45
N PHE A 12 -3.05 -23.00 -36.46
CA PHE A 12 -2.98 -21.62 -35.98
C PHE A 12 -2.73 -21.70 -34.47
N LEU A 13 -1.48 -21.98 -34.10
CA LEU A 13 -0.95 -21.65 -32.78
C LEU A 13 -0.95 -20.12 -32.72
N ALA A 14 -2.07 -19.54 -32.30
CA ALA A 14 -2.06 -18.22 -31.71
C ALA A 14 -1.25 -18.35 -30.41
N ILE A 15 0.06 -18.15 -30.53
CA ILE A 15 0.93 -17.87 -29.39
C ILE A 15 0.37 -16.58 -28.81
N MET A 16 -0.52 -16.67 -27.83
CA MET A 16 -0.90 -15.54 -26.99
C MET A 16 0.39 -15.11 -26.30
N THR A 17 1.06 -14.11 -26.86
CA THR A 17 2.12 -13.41 -26.19
C THR A 17 1.51 -12.81 -24.94
N LEU A 18 1.75 -13.45 -23.80
CA LEU A 18 1.35 -12.96 -22.49
C LEU A 18 2.21 -11.72 -22.22
N THR A 19 1.81 -10.57 -22.75
CA THR A 19 2.43 -9.31 -22.37
C THR A 19 2.04 -9.09 -20.92
N CYS A 20 3.02 -9.14 -20.00
CA CYS A 20 2.83 -8.65 -18.64
C CYS A 20 2.63 -7.13 -18.73
N ALA A 21 1.40 -6.69 -18.99
CA ALA A 21 1.06 -5.28 -18.95
C ALA A 21 1.22 -4.84 -17.50
N LYS A 22 2.26 -4.06 -17.22
CA LYS A 22 2.49 -3.46 -15.91
C LYS A 22 1.41 -2.40 -15.68
N GLU A 23 0.35 -2.78 -14.98
CA GLU A 23 -0.71 -1.85 -14.59
C GLU A 23 -0.23 -1.02 -13.38
N TYR A 24 -0.10 0.29 -13.58
CA TYR A 24 0.18 1.21 -12.48
C TYR A 24 -1.11 1.50 -11.73
N LYS A 25 -1.06 1.39 -10.39
CA LYS A 25 -2.17 1.71 -9.51
C LYS A 25 -1.90 3.00 -8.76
N TYR A 26 -2.95 3.73 -8.43
CA TYR A 26 -2.84 5.00 -7.72
C TYR A 26 -2.76 4.78 -6.21
N ALA A 27 -1.91 5.58 -5.58
CA ALA A 27 -1.79 5.66 -4.13
C ALA A 27 -1.72 7.14 -3.69
N ILE A 28 -2.02 7.38 -2.42
CA ILE A 28 -2.00 8.71 -1.81
C ILE A 28 -1.37 8.64 -0.43
N ASP A 29 -0.61 9.67 -0.01
CA ASP A 29 -0.15 9.82 1.36
C ASP A 29 -1.03 10.79 2.15
N LEU A 30 -1.29 10.47 3.43
CA LEU A 30 -2.17 11.22 4.32
C LEU A 30 -1.54 11.34 5.72
N ALA A 31 -1.34 12.59 6.16
CA ALA A 31 -0.89 12.92 7.52
C ALA A 31 -2.03 13.44 8.43
N ILE A 32 -3.15 13.83 7.83
CA ILE A 32 -4.33 14.39 8.52
C ILE A 32 -5.45 13.35 8.66
N GLU A 33 -6.44 13.67 9.48
CA GLU A 33 -7.65 12.85 9.61
C GLU A 33 -8.43 12.78 8.29
N GLY A 34 -8.87 11.56 7.96
CA GLY A 34 -9.78 11.29 6.84
C GLY A 34 -11.09 10.69 7.34
N SER A 35 -12.21 11.21 6.83
CA SER A 35 -13.53 10.65 7.12
C SER A 35 -13.75 9.31 6.39
N PRO A 36 -14.69 8.45 6.86
CA PRO A 36 -15.08 7.24 6.13
C PRO A 36 -15.51 7.51 4.68
N SER A 37 -16.24 8.61 4.44
CA SER A 37 -16.67 9.00 3.09
C SER A 37 -15.50 9.39 2.19
N THR A 38 -14.44 9.98 2.75
CA THR A 38 -13.21 10.32 2.02
C THR A 38 -12.54 9.06 1.49
N PHE A 39 -12.33 8.06 2.35
CA PHE A 39 -11.69 6.80 1.94
C PHE A 39 -12.56 6.01 0.94
N LYS A 40 -13.89 6.03 1.11
CA LYS A 40 -14.79 5.44 0.12
C LYS A 40 -14.67 6.13 -1.24
N CYS A 41 -14.57 7.45 -1.25
CA CYS A 41 -14.38 8.23 -2.48
C CYS A 41 -13.06 7.86 -3.18
N LEU A 42 -11.95 7.78 -2.43
CA LEU A 42 -10.66 7.37 -2.96
C LEU A 42 -10.72 6.00 -3.65
N TYR A 43 -11.34 5.02 -2.99
CA TYR A 43 -11.55 3.69 -3.57
C TYR A 43 -12.35 3.77 -4.88
N LEU A 44 -13.46 4.51 -4.90
CA LEU A 44 -14.29 4.69 -6.11
C LEU A 44 -13.58 5.43 -7.24
N LYS A 45 -12.56 6.24 -6.92
CA LYS A 45 -11.72 6.95 -7.90
C LYS A 45 -10.53 6.11 -8.40
N GLY A 46 -10.42 4.85 -7.99
CA GLY A 46 -9.39 3.92 -8.48
C GLY A 46 -8.09 3.94 -7.67
N TYR A 47 -8.05 4.60 -6.52
CA TYR A 47 -6.94 4.46 -5.59
C TYR A 47 -7.01 3.09 -4.92
N THR A 48 -5.86 2.44 -4.78
CA THR A 48 -5.79 1.10 -4.18
C THR A 48 -5.00 1.05 -2.89
N THR A 49 -4.21 2.07 -2.60
CA THR A 49 -3.31 2.09 -1.44
C THR A 49 -3.23 3.49 -0.84
N VAL A 50 -3.20 3.57 0.49
CA VAL A 50 -2.98 4.80 1.23
C VAL A 50 -1.75 4.65 2.12
N PHE A 51 -0.88 5.64 2.10
CA PHE A 51 0.29 5.75 2.96
C PHE A 51 -0.02 6.69 4.12
N PHE A 52 0.07 6.19 5.35
CA PHE A 52 -0.21 6.98 6.54
C PHE A 52 1.06 7.42 7.26
N GLU A 53 1.11 8.68 7.67
CA GLU A 53 2.16 9.14 8.58
C GLU A 53 1.93 8.49 9.95
N ALA A 54 2.82 7.60 10.36
CA ALA A 54 2.77 6.94 11.65
C ALA A 54 3.53 7.72 12.73
N TYR A 55 4.63 8.36 12.34
CA TYR A 55 5.45 9.21 13.20
C TYR A 55 5.78 10.50 12.46
N ASN A 56 5.60 11.63 13.12
CA ASN A 56 5.81 12.96 12.55
C ASN A 56 6.94 13.68 13.32
N PRO A 57 7.69 14.60 12.69
CA PRO A 57 8.82 15.26 13.32
C PRO A 57 8.43 16.49 14.17
N LYS A 58 7.13 16.81 14.26
CA LYS A 58 6.67 18.02 14.96
C LYS A 58 6.96 17.89 16.45
N ASN A 59 7.25 19.02 17.10
CA ASN A 59 7.48 19.10 18.55
C ASN A 59 8.53 18.09 19.07
N GLY A 60 9.58 17.80 18.28
CA GLY A 60 10.61 16.83 18.67
C GLY A 60 10.24 15.36 18.40
N GLY A 61 9.16 15.10 17.66
CA GLY A 61 8.79 13.76 17.22
C GLY A 61 7.63 13.18 18.02
N THR A 62 6.51 12.89 17.33
CA THR A 62 5.32 12.30 17.96
C THR A 62 4.71 11.22 17.09
N LEU A 63 4.02 10.27 17.71
CA LEU A 63 3.08 9.41 17.00
C LEU A 63 1.94 10.26 16.43
N ASN A 64 1.46 9.91 15.24
CA ASN A 64 0.29 10.55 14.66
C ASN A 64 -1.00 9.97 15.28
N PRO A 65 -1.79 10.77 16.02
CA PRO A 65 -3.02 10.28 16.64
C PRO A 65 -4.08 9.86 15.61
N ASN A 66 -4.01 10.35 14.38
CA ASN A 66 -4.96 10.04 13.32
C ASN A 66 -4.68 8.70 12.61
N LEU A 67 -3.53 8.08 12.86
CA LEU A 67 -3.10 6.87 12.17
C LEU A 67 -4.13 5.74 12.30
N ILE A 68 -4.49 5.36 13.52
CA ILE A 68 -5.35 4.21 13.78
C ILE A 68 -6.80 4.44 13.27
N PRO A 69 -7.46 5.60 13.53
CA PRO A 69 -8.75 5.90 12.92
C PRO A 69 -8.72 5.83 11.39
N ASN A 70 -7.71 6.41 10.75
CA ASN A 70 -7.59 6.40 9.29
C ASN A 70 -7.37 4.99 8.73
N MET A 71 -6.56 4.17 9.39
CA MET A 71 -6.36 2.77 8.99
C MET A 71 -7.66 1.97 9.10
N LYS A 72 -8.43 2.15 10.17
CA LYS A 72 -9.75 1.50 10.30
C LYS A 72 -10.72 1.93 9.21
N ASN A 73 -10.80 3.23 8.93
CA ASN A 73 -11.66 3.77 7.87
C ASN A 73 -11.23 3.28 6.48
N SER A 74 -9.93 3.16 6.22
CA SER A 74 -9.39 2.65 4.96
C SER A 74 -9.65 1.17 4.75
N ALA A 75 -9.47 0.36 5.80
CA ALA A 75 -9.81 -1.05 5.78
C ALA A 75 -11.30 -1.26 5.47
N ALA A 76 -12.18 -0.47 6.09
CA ALA A 76 -13.62 -0.51 5.82
C ALA A 76 -13.98 -0.09 4.37
N ALA A 77 -13.17 0.76 3.73
CA ALA A 77 -13.34 1.17 2.35
C ALA A 77 -12.78 0.16 1.32
N GLY A 78 -11.98 -0.83 1.75
CA GLY A 78 -11.30 -1.80 0.88
C GLY A 78 -9.96 -1.32 0.33
N LEU A 79 -9.37 -0.28 0.92
CA LEU A 79 -8.05 0.23 0.55
C LEU A 79 -6.94 -0.57 1.25
N LYS A 80 -5.85 -0.81 0.53
CA LYS A 80 -4.60 -1.28 1.17
C LYS A 80 -3.95 -0.13 1.92
N MET A 81 -3.14 -0.46 2.91
CA MET A 81 -2.55 0.52 3.81
C MET A 81 -1.06 0.26 3.93
N GLU A 82 -0.29 1.34 3.86
CA GLU A 82 1.14 1.38 4.13
C GLU A 82 1.36 2.48 5.17
N ALA A 83 2.44 2.41 5.93
CA ALA A 83 2.75 3.40 6.96
C ALA A 83 4.17 3.94 6.74
N TYR A 84 4.38 5.23 6.99
CA TYR A 84 5.70 5.84 6.93
C TYR A 84 6.05 6.59 8.21
N VAL A 85 7.35 6.68 8.47
CA VAL A 85 7.95 7.46 9.54
C VAL A 85 8.67 8.64 8.91
N SER A 86 8.32 9.84 9.35
CA SER A 86 9.04 11.09 9.07
C SER A 86 9.98 11.36 10.26
N PRO A 87 11.29 11.07 10.16
CA PRO A 87 12.18 11.10 11.32
C PRO A 87 12.37 12.51 11.90
N ALA A 88 12.45 12.61 13.23
CA ALA A 88 12.82 13.83 13.95
C ALA A 88 14.30 13.78 14.36
N THR A 89 15.04 14.88 14.21
CA THR A 89 16.40 15.01 14.78
C THR A 89 16.33 15.55 16.21
N ALA A 90 15.66 14.81 17.10
CA ALA A 90 15.39 15.20 18.47
C ALA A 90 15.84 14.09 19.45
N ASP A 91 15.34 14.12 20.69
CA ASP A 91 15.82 13.28 21.81
C ASP A 91 15.75 11.75 21.56
N LYS A 92 14.92 11.30 20.61
CA LYS A 92 14.77 9.87 20.29
C LYS A 92 15.60 9.50 19.06
N THR A 93 16.32 8.38 19.16
CA THR A 93 17.02 7.78 18.02
C THR A 93 16.02 7.36 16.94
N GLY A 94 16.47 7.28 15.68
CA GLY A 94 15.62 6.80 14.57
C GLY A 94 15.02 5.41 14.84
N ALA A 95 15.78 4.52 15.48
CA ALA A 95 15.29 3.21 15.91
C ALA A 95 14.14 3.32 16.91
N ALA A 96 14.27 4.17 17.93
CA ALA A 96 13.20 4.39 18.90
C ALA A 96 11.93 5.00 18.28
N GLN A 97 12.09 5.83 17.23
CA GLN A 97 10.95 6.39 16.48
C GLN A 97 10.26 5.31 15.64
N PHE A 98 11.03 4.45 14.98
CA PHE A 98 10.51 3.29 14.24
C PHE A 98 9.77 2.33 15.17
N ASP A 99 10.37 1.96 16.31
CA ASP A 99 9.77 1.03 17.27
C ASP A 99 8.48 1.60 17.85
N ALA A 100 8.43 2.90 18.12
CA ALA A 100 7.20 3.56 18.58
C ALA A 100 6.08 3.40 17.55
N ALA A 101 6.35 3.65 16.26
CA ALA A 101 5.38 3.51 15.18
C ALA A 101 4.92 2.04 15.02
N TYR A 102 5.88 1.10 14.98
CA TYR A 102 5.61 -0.33 14.85
C TYR A 102 4.73 -0.85 16.00
N ASN A 103 5.10 -0.52 17.23
CA ASN A 103 4.38 -0.96 18.42
C ASN A 103 2.97 -0.36 18.49
N TYR A 104 2.80 0.91 18.10
CA TYR A 104 1.50 1.57 18.10
C TYR A 104 0.50 0.89 17.14
N MET A 105 0.95 0.54 15.94
CA MET A 105 0.13 -0.19 14.96
C MET A 105 -0.15 -1.64 15.39
N SER A 106 0.88 -2.33 15.87
CA SER A 106 0.78 -3.74 16.30
C SER A 106 -0.16 -3.90 17.50
N ALA A 107 -0.06 -3.01 18.49
CA ALA A 107 -0.96 -2.99 19.65
C ALA A 107 -2.42 -2.69 19.28
N SER A 108 -2.63 -2.03 18.12
CA SER A 108 -3.97 -1.73 17.60
C SER A 108 -4.56 -2.86 16.75
N GLY A 109 -3.87 -4.01 16.63
CA GLY A 109 -4.32 -5.19 15.91
C GLY A 109 -3.99 -5.20 14.41
N PHE A 110 -3.20 -4.23 13.92
CA PHE A 110 -2.76 -4.22 12.53
C PHE A 110 -1.48 -5.03 12.35
N LYS A 111 -1.46 -5.91 11.34
CA LYS A 111 -0.23 -6.60 10.92
C LYS A 111 0.65 -5.63 10.15
N VAL A 112 1.78 -5.27 10.73
CA VAL A 112 2.78 -4.43 10.08
C VAL A 112 3.71 -5.30 9.25
N THR A 113 3.75 -5.08 7.93
CA THR A 113 4.67 -5.80 7.03
C THR A 113 5.80 -4.92 6.55
N ASN A 114 5.50 -3.64 6.27
CA ASN A 114 6.46 -2.66 5.80
C ASN A 114 6.23 -1.36 6.57
N ILE A 115 7.32 -0.64 6.82
CA ILE A 115 7.29 0.77 7.24
C ILE A 115 8.27 1.50 6.35
N TRP A 116 7.81 2.59 5.73
CA TRP A 116 8.61 3.41 4.83
C TRP A 116 9.30 4.53 5.61
N LEU A 117 10.50 4.90 5.19
CA LEU A 117 11.17 6.12 5.68
C LEU A 117 11.00 7.20 4.61
N LYS A 118 10.55 8.38 5.04
CA LYS A 118 10.37 9.56 4.20
C LYS A 118 11.51 10.54 4.40
#